data_AF-A0A2G9SKF3-F1
#
_entry.id   AF-A0A2G9SKF3-F1
#
_cell.length_a   1.000
_cell.length_b   1.000
_cell.length_c   1.000
_cell.angle_alpha   90.00
_cell.angle_beta   90.00
_cell.angle_gamma   90.00
#
_symmetry.space_group_name_H-M   'P 1'
#
loop_
_entity.id
_entity.type
_entity.pdbx_description
1 polymer ?
#
loop_
_entity_poly.entity_id
_entity_poly.type
_entity_poly.pdbx_seq_one_letter_code
_entity_poly.pdbx_strand_id
1 'polypeptide(L)'
;MPWMMLILGQVKASTFIFAFVADTCIVGFLFCFAFLTFHLILLSRGTTTKEWFGGHATEYDNGWKKNFKNFLGERWYLVWLSPWIQSRLPGDGINFELGHLSTTVPSMKSTQ
;
A
#
# COMPACT_ATOMS: atom_id res chain seq x y z
N MET A 1 -14.06 24.37 16.26
CA MET A 1 -13.08 24.82 15.25
C MET A 1 -12.03 25.72 15.92
N PRO A 2 -10.76 25.30 15.99
CA PRO A 2 -9.69 25.99 16.72
C PRO A 2 -9.56 27.49 16.39
N TRP A 3 -9.89 27.88 15.15
CA TRP A 3 -9.87 29.29 14.71
C TRP A 3 -10.85 30.22 15.47
N MET A 4 -11.99 29.70 15.97
CA MET A 4 -13.01 30.48 16.67
C MET A 4 -12.53 30.80 18.08
N MET A 5 -11.82 29.85 18.72
CA MET A 5 -11.26 30.02 20.06
C MET A 5 -10.14 31.07 20.07
N LEU A 6 -9.42 31.21 18.95
CA LEU A 6 -8.39 32.23 18.76
C LEU A 6 -9.00 33.63 18.58
N ILE A 7 -10.05 33.75 17.75
CA ILE A 7 -10.77 35.01 17.50
C ILE A 7 -11.52 35.49 18.77
N LEU A 8 -12.03 34.56 19.58
CA LEU A 8 -12.70 34.84 20.86
C LEU A 8 -11.73 35.18 22.01
N GLY A 9 -10.41 35.19 21.76
CA GLY A 9 -9.39 35.51 22.78
C GLY A 9 -9.27 34.48 23.91
N GLN A 10 -9.84 33.29 23.74
CA GLN A 10 -9.89 32.25 24.77
C GLN A 10 -8.59 31.44 24.88
N VAL A 11 -7.70 31.53 23.88
CA VAL A 11 -6.43 30.78 23.83
C VAL A 11 -5.28 31.65 23.34
N LYS A 12 -4.10 31.41 23.94
CA LYS A 12 -2.85 32.07 23.53
C LYS A 12 -2.44 31.59 22.12
N ALA A 13 -1.84 32.47 21.33
CA ALA A 13 -1.39 32.17 19.97
C ALA A 13 -0.47 30.93 19.90
N SER A 14 0.40 30.73 20.91
CA SER A 14 1.26 29.54 20.99
C SER A 14 0.45 28.24 21.06
N THR A 15 -0.59 28.18 21.91
CA THR A 15 -1.48 27.02 22.05
C THR A 15 -2.19 26.68 20.74
N PHE A 16 -2.61 27.71 19.99
CA PHE A 16 -3.22 27.51 18.68
C PHE A 16 -2.23 26.92 17.66
N ILE A 17 -0.99 27.42 17.59
CA ILE A 17 0.03 26.89 16.67
C ILE A 17 0.30 25.41 16.96
N PHE A 18 0.44 25.03 18.25
CA PHE A 18 0.64 23.63 18.62
C PHE A 18 -0.54 22.75 18.20
N ALA A 19 -1.78 23.20 18.42
CA ALA A 19 -2.96 22.46 18.00
C ALA A 19 -3.01 22.29 16.47
N PHE A 20 -2.73 23.35 15.71
CA PHE A 20 -2.73 23.31 14.25
C PHE A 20 -1.66 22.37 13.68
N VAL A 21 -0.46 22.38 14.26
CA VAL A 21 0.62 21.45 13.88
C VAL A 21 0.21 20.01 14.20
N ALA A 22 -0.34 19.76 15.39
CA ALA A 22 -0.81 18.43 15.78
C ALA A 22 -1.92 17.92 14.85
N ASP A 23 -2.90 18.75 14.52
CA ASP A 23 -3.97 18.43 13.57
C ASP A 23 -3.40 18.08 12.18
N THR A 24 -2.43 18.87 11.70
CA THR A 24 -1.76 18.60 10.42
C THR A 24 -0.98 17.27 10.44
N CYS A 25 -0.31 16.96 11.54
CA CYS A 25 0.37 15.68 11.73
C CYS A 25 -0.62 14.50 11.71
N ILE A 26 -1.79 14.65 12.34
CA ILE A 26 -2.84 13.62 12.34
C ILE A 26 -3.36 13.40 10.93
N VAL A 27 -3.67 14.47 10.19
CA VAL A 27 -4.13 14.39 8.79
C VAL A 27 -3.06 13.72 7.92
N GLY A 28 -1.80 14.12 8.05
CA GLY A 28 -0.68 13.51 7.33
C GLY A 28 -0.52 12.03 7.66
N PHE A 29 -0.62 11.66 8.93
CA PHE A 29 -0.57 10.27 9.38
C PHE A 29 -1.71 9.43 8.78
N LEU A 30 -2.95 9.92 8.84
CA LEU A 30 -4.10 9.24 8.27
C LEU A 30 -3.98 9.05 6.76
N PHE A 31 -3.47 10.08 6.05
CA PHE A 31 -3.22 10.00 4.62
C PHE A 31 -2.17 8.92 4.29
N CYS A 32 -1.00 8.97 4.92
CA CYS A 32 0.05 7.96 4.73
C CYS A 32 -0.44 6.55 5.10
N PHE A 33 -1.21 6.41 6.18
CA PHE A 33 -1.76 5.13 6.64
C PHE A 33 -2.77 4.56 5.64
N ALA A 34 -3.64 5.39 5.06
CA ALA A 34 -4.57 4.96 4.02
C ALA A 34 -3.83 4.45 2.77
N PHE A 35 -2.80 5.17 2.34
CA PHE A 35 -1.97 4.76 1.20
C PHE A 35 -1.20 3.46 1.49
N LEU A 36 -0.62 3.33 2.69
CA LEU A 36 0.06 2.10 3.11
C LEU A 36 -0.91 0.92 3.10
N THR A 37 -2.12 1.08 3.66
CA THR A 37 -3.14 0.04 3.70
C THR A 37 -3.58 -0.36 2.30
N PHE A 38 -3.77 0.61 1.40
CA PHE A 38 -4.07 0.34 0.00
C PHE A 38 -2.98 -0.50 -0.69
N HIS A 39 -1.71 -0.13 -0.50
CA HIS A 39 -0.58 -0.89 -1.06
C HIS A 39 -0.43 -2.27 -0.41
N LEU A 40 -0.76 -2.42 0.88
CA LEU A 40 -0.81 -3.71 1.55
C LEU A 40 -1.89 -4.63 0.96
N ILE A 41 -3.06 -4.07 0.61
CA ILE A 41 -4.13 -4.82 -0.06
C ILE A 41 -3.66 -5.28 -1.45
N LEU A 42 -3.08 -4.37 -2.25
CA LEU A 42 -2.49 -4.70 -3.55
C LEU A 42 -1.43 -5.81 -3.44
N LEU A 43 -0.52 -5.66 -2.48
CA LEU A 43 0.54 -6.63 -2.17
C LEU A 43 -0.03 -7.99 -1.77
N SER A 44 -1.07 -8.01 -0.95
CA SER A 44 -1.72 -9.26 -0.51
C SER A 44 -2.39 -10.02 -1.67
N ARG A 45 -2.83 -9.31 -2.72
CA ARG A 45 -3.48 -9.87 -3.90
C ARG A 45 -2.51 -10.12 -5.05
N GLY A 46 -1.24 -9.74 -4.90
CA GLY A 46 -0.21 -9.92 -5.93
C GLY A 46 -0.45 -9.06 -7.17
N THR A 47 -1.11 -7.91 -7.02
CA THR A 47 -1.50 -7.03 -8.14
C THR A 47 -0.81 -5.68 -8.09
N THR A 48 -0.49 -5.14 -9.25
CA THR A 48 -0.07 -3.73 -9.36
C THR A 48 -1.26 -2.79 -9.46
N THR A 49 -1.07 -1.51 -9.12
CA THR A 49 -2.11 -0.48 -9.27
C THR A 49 -2.62 -0.40 -10.71
N LYS A 50 -1.74 -0.60 -11.71
CA LYS A 50 -2.11 -0.63 -13.13
C LYS A 50 -3.04 -1.79 -13.45
N GLU A 51 -2.71 -3.00 -12.99
CA GLU A 51 -3.56 -4.19 -13.18
C GLU A 51 -4.90 -4.08 -12.46
N TRP A 52 -4.89 -3.45 -11.27
CA TRP A 52 -6.10 -3.20 -10.49
C TRP A 52 -7.11 -2.36 -11.27
N PHE A 53 -6.68 -1.22 -11.82
CA PHE A 53 -7.54 -0.37 -12.64
C PHE A 53 -7.83 -0.97 -14.03
N GLY A 54 -6.97 -1.86 -14.52
CA GLY A 54 -7.14 -2.57 -15.79
C GLY A 54 -8.07 -3.80 -15.72
N GLY A 55 -8.63 -4.15 -14.56
CA GLY A 55 -9.56 -5.28 -14.40
C GLY A 55 -8.91 -6.67 -14.35
N HIS A 56 -7.58 -6.76 -14.29
CA HIS A 56 -6.81 -8.03 -14.27
C HIS A 56 -6.30 -8.36 -12.86
N ALA A 57 -7.04 -7.91 -11.83
CA ALA A 57 -6.61 -7.89 -10.43
C ALA A 57 -6.54 -9.26 -9.72
N THR A 58 -6.61 -10.37 -10.45
CA THR A 58 -6.47 -11.72 -9.88
C THR A 58 -5.54 -12.60 -10.72
N GLU A 59 -4.97 -12.06 -11.79
CA GLU A 59 -4.27 -12.87 -12.80
C GLU A 59 -2.99 -13.53 -12.23
N TYR A 60 -2.35 -12.87 -11.27
CA TYR A 60 -1.10 -13.29 -10.62
C TYR A 60 -1.27 -13.63 -9.12
N ASP A 61 -2.51 -13.73 -8.64
CA ASP A 61 -2.76 -14.00 -7.22
C ASP A 61 -2.47 -15.48 -6.90
N ASN A 62 -1.37 -15.70 -6.19
CA ASN A 62 -0.93 -17.03 -5.75
C ASN A 62 -1.10 -17.24 -4.23
N GLY A 63 -1.90 -16.38 -3.60
CA GLY A 63 -2.13 -16.36 -2.16
C GLY A 63 -1.21 -15.39 -1.42
N TRP A 64 -1.76 -14.71 -0.41
CA TRP A 64 -1.13 -13.60 0.30
C TRP A 64 0.32 -13.88 0.75
N LYS A 65 0.60 -15.04 1.35
CA LYS A 65 1.95 -15.37 1.85
C LYS A 65 2.97 -15.46 0.71
N LYS A 66 2.57 -16.03 -0.43
CA LYS A 66 3.44 -16.17 -1.61
C LYS A 66 3.60 -14.83 -2.31
N ASN A 67 2.54 -14.03 -2.38
CA ASN A 67 2.59 -12.67 -2.92
C ASN A 67 3.56 -11.80 -2.10
N PHE A 68 3.47 -11.82 -0.76
CA PHE A 68 4.43 -11.12 0.10
C PHE A 68 5.87 -11.60 -0.11
N LYS A 69 6.11 -12.91 -0.24
CA LYS A 69 7.45 -13.45 -0.52
C LYS A 69 7.97 -13.02 -1.90
N ASN A 70 7.12 -12.94 -2.91
CA ASN A 70 7.51 -12.53 -4.26
C ASN A 70 7.92 -11.06 -4.33
N PHE A 71 7.21 -10.18 -3.60
CA PHE A 71 7.47 -8.74 -3.62
C PHE A 71 8.54 -8.29 -2.62
N LEU A 72 8.53 -8.83 -1.40
CA LEU A 72 9.47 -8.44 -0.32
C LEU A 72 10.62 -9.44 -0.14
N GLY A 73 10.65 -10.52 -0.91
CA GLY A 73 11.67 -11.56 -0.86
C GLY A 73 11.51 -12.56 0.30
N GLU A 74 12.50 -13.43 0.44
CA GLU A 74 12.44 -14.55 1.40
C GLU A 74 12.32 -14.12 2.86
N ARG A 75 12.91 -12.98 3.20
CA ARG A 75 12.96 -12.41 4.54
C ARG A 75 12.01 -11.23 4.68
N TRP A 76 10.83 -11.32 4.08
CA TRP A 76 9.84 -10.25 4.03
C TRP A 76 9.51 -9.64 5.40
N TYR A 77 9.52 -10.44 6.47
CA TYR A 77 9.27 -9.98 7.84
C TYR A 77 10.35 -9.05 8.39
N LEU A 78 11.61 -9.17 7.92
CA LEU A 78 12.71 -8.29 8.33
C LEU A 78 12.70 -6.96 7.57
N VAL A 79 12.21 -6.95 6.33
CA VAL A 79 12.18 -5.73 5.47
C VAL A 79 11.33 -4.61 6.09
N TRP A 80 10.33 -4.97 6.91
CA TRP A 80 9.50 -4.00 7.64
C TRP A 80 10.27 -3.20 8.71
N LEU A 81 11.39 -3.73 9.22
CA LEU A 81 12.17 -3.06 10.27
C LEU A 81 13.13 -2.01 9.71
N SER A 82 13.67 -2.23 8.51
CA SER A 82 14.68 -1.36 7.93
C SER A 82 14.85 -1.54 6.42
N PRO A 83 15.01 -0.46 5.65
CA PRO A 83 15.28 -0.52 4.21
C PRO A 83 16.69 -1.05 3.89
N TRP A 84 17.61 -1.11 4.86
CA TRP A 84 18.98 -1.61 4.63
C TRP A 84 19.06 -3.14 4.65
N ILE A 85 18.01 -3.83 5.08
CA ILE A 85 18.00 -5.29 5.12
C ILE A 85 17.71 -5.81 3.71
N GLN A 86 18.76 -6.36 3.08
CA GLN A 86 18.60 -7.03 1.80
C GLN A 86 17.83 -8.34 1.97
N SER A 87 16.67 -8.42 1.31
CA SER A 87 15.91 -9.65 1.17
C SER A 87 16.04 -10.12 -0.27
N ARG A 88 16.44 -11.39 -0.48
CA ARG A 88 16.54 -11.95 -1.83
C ARG A 88 15.14 -12.14 -2.40
N LEU A 89 14.88 -11.53 -3.57
CA LEU A 89 13.65 -11.77 -4.32
C LEU A 89 13.78 -13.10 -5.07
N PRO A 90 12.72 -13.94 -5.05
CA PRO A 90 12.74 -15.24 -5.75
C PRO A 90 12.56 -15.11 -7.27
N GLY A 91 12.01 -14.00 -7.76
CA GLY A 91 11.72 -13.77 -9.17
C GLY A 91 12.85 -13.04 -9.92
N ASP A 92 12.87 -13.21 -11.23
CA ASP A 92 13.78 -12.53 -12.17
C ASP A 92 13.25 -11.17 -12.65
N GLY A 93 12.01 -10.82 -12.30
CA GLY A 93 11.32 -9.59 -12.71
C GLY A 93 10.75 -9.63 -14.12
N ILE A 94 10.83 -10.76 -14.83
CA ILE A 94 10.36 -10.94 -16.21
C ILE A 94 9.30 -12.05 -16.25
N ASN A 95 9.55 -13.17 -15.58
CA ASN A 95 8.67 -14.32 -15.54
C ASN A 95 7.87 -14.33 -14.22
N PHE A 96 6.55 -14.29 -14.33
CA PHE A 96 5.64 -14.31 -13.19
C PHE A 96 4.74 -15.55 -13.27
N GLU A 97 4.58 -16.24 -12.14
CA GLU A 97 3.68 -17.38 -12.06
C GLU A 97 2.22 -16.92 -12.06
N LEU A 98 1.41 -17.46 -12.96
CA LEU A 98 -0.02 -17.18 -13.03
C LEU A 98 -0.74 -17.75 -11.80
N GLY A 99 -1.70 -16.98 -11.30
CA GLY A 99 -2.58 -17.38 -10.22
C GLY A 99 -3.42 -18.61 -10.59
N HIS A 100 -3.74 -19.43 -9.60
CA HIS A 100 -4.52 -20.65 -9.78
C HIS A 100 -5.88 -20.40 -10.48
N LEU A 101 -6.50 -19.25 -10.22
CA LEU A 101 -7.77 -18.88 -10.86
C LEU A 101 -7.63 -18.62 -12.36
N SER A 102 -6.51 -18.05 -12.80
CA SER A 102 -6.21 -17.77 -14.22
C SER A 102 -6.00 -19.04 -15.03
N THR A 103 -5.44 -20.10 -14.41
CA THR A 103 -5.22 -21.37 -15.11
C THR A 103 -6.50 -22.13 -15.45
N THR A 104 -7.61 -21.79 -14.79
CA THR A 104 -8.91 -22.47 -14.99
C THR A 104 -9.79 -21.77 -16.01
N VAL A 105 -9.50 -20.50 -16.32
CA VAL A 105 -10.26 -19.71 -17.31
C VAL A 105 -9.43 -19.66 -18.59
N PRO A 106 -9.83 -20.36 -19.67
CA PRO A 106 -9.14 -20.23 -20.93
C PRO A 106 -9.25 -18.78 -21.39
N SER A 107 -8.09 -18.13 -21.53
CA SER A 107 -7.95 -16.75 -21.98
C SER A 107 -8.58 -16.59 -23.36
N MET A 108 -9.85 -16.18 -23.43
CA MET A 108 -10.42 -15.55 -24.62
C MET A 108 -9.79 -14.17 -24.73
N LYS A 109 -8.57 -14.10 -25.26
CA LYS A 109 -8.02 -12.85 -25.78
C LYS A 109 -8.86 -12.48 -27.01
N SER A 110 -9.85 -11.60 -26.79
CA SER A 110 -10.49 -10.84 -27.85
C SER A 110 -9.43 -10.00 -28.52
N THR A 111 -9.13 -10.35 -29.77
CA THR A 111 -8.43 -9.53 -30.75
C THR A 111 -9.06 -8.14 -30.84
N GLN A 112 -8.35 -7.09 -30.43
CA GLN A 112 -8.17 -5.84 -31.18
C GLN A 112 -7.26 -4.86 -30.45
#